data_AF-A0A0B7FGC8-F1
#
_entry.id   AF-A0A0B7FGC8-F1
#
_cell.length_a   1.000
_cell.length_b   1.000
_cell.length_c   1.000
_cell.angle_alpha   90.00
_cell.angle_beta   90.00
_cell.angle_gamma   90.00
#
_symmetry.space_group_name_H-M   'P 1'
#
loop_
_entity.id
_entity.type
_entity.pdbx_description
1 polymer ?
#
loop_
_entity_poly.entity_id
_entity_poly.type
_entity_poly.pdbx_seq_one_letter_code
_entity_poly.pdbx_strand_id
1 'polypeptide(L)'
;MHHVGLALPVLIGSTLAATTDPSLWTTATLGGKTFVNQGLVGFGYIPASARDSYGETLGGLGSAIALQKGTFKAGLNGTFTGRLIAQPDRGYNVETTIDWQARQHSFDFVLSPYYGKNKLDFDTAAKTFGIQYKSTLLYSKAPGLPTSGLDAISSIPNTTIYPVLPAPGSGSSKISVDAEGLVLNTDGSFWTSDEYGPYIYRFGENGTLLQVIQPPTAILPTIGGKLNFTSDVSPEFGRDANQGFEGLTASSDGRTLFALLQSATIQDGGGDKETNRYTRLFAWDVSTPGITPVIGEWVVPLPQSKKGKTYAQSEIHALTSTQFLILSRDGHGHGDDDNEAESSYKQADLFDISNATDIHGTKFDGATPVAPKGKLDKSVVPATYVPFVNYLDSKQLVRFGLHNDEPTDRTLIDAKWESFALAPVLDTATPDDYFLITMADNDFITTNGTALGKPYSASYGQDVDTQILVWRVTLPSVPRGSVAVSLGI
;
A
#
# COMPACT_ATOMS: atom_id res chain seq x y z
N MET A 1 61.41 -22.01 31.61
CA MET A 1 61.11 -21.11 30.48
C MET A 1 59.75 -21.51 29.92
N HIS A 2 58.67 -20.85 30.35
CA HIS A 2 57.35 -21.04 29.76
C HIS A 2 57.01 -19.78 28.97
N HIS A 3 57.03 -19.89 27.64
CA HIS A 3 56.61 -18.82 26.74
C HIS A 3 55.08 -18.77 26.73
N VAL A 4 54.52 -17.72 27.34
CA VAL A 4 53.12 -17.32 27.16
C VAL A 4 53.07 -16.51 25.86
N GLY A 5 52.49 -17.09 24.82
CA GLY A 5 52.22 -16.38 23.56
C GLY A 5 51.07 -15.39 23.76
N LEU A 6 51.36 -14.10 23.66
CA LEU A 6 50.35 -13.06 23.51
C LEU A 6 49.71 -13.22 22.11
N ALA A 7 48.45 -13.63 22.07
CA ALA A 7 47.64 -13.50 20.87
C ALA A 7 47.28 -12.02 20.68
N LEU A 8 47.77 -11.40 19.61
CA LEU A 8 47.29 -10.09 19.18
C LEU A 8 45.82 -10.23 18.74
N PRO A 9 44.92 -9.32 19.14
CA PRO A 9 43.61 -9.25 18.54
C PRO A 9 43.78 -8.85 17.06
N VAL A 10 43.34 -9.73 16.17
CA VAL A 10 43.13 -9.39 14.77
C VAL A 10 42.09 -8.28 14.76
N LEU A 11 42.50 -7.05 14.40
CA LEU A 11 41.56 -6.02 13.98
C LEU A 11 40.86 -6.58 12.73
N ILE A 12 39.63 -7.03 12.90
CA ILE A 12 38.72 -7.29 11.80
C ILE A 12 38.56 -5.94 11.11
N GLY A 13 39.16 -5.81 9.91
CA GLY A 13 39.01 -4.61 9.09
C GLY A 13 37.54 -4.27 8.95
N SER A 14 37.22 -2.98 9.03
CA SER A 14 35.89 -2.44 8.75
C SER A 14 35.42 -2.99 7.40
N THR A 15 34.55 -3.99 7.43
CA THR A 15 33.79 -4.39 6.26
C THR A 15 32.96 -3.17 5.89
N LEU A 16 33.26 -2.55 4.75
CA LEU A 16 32.40 -1.50 4.18
C LEU A 16 30.96 -2.01 4.20
N ALA A 17 30.03 -1.17 4.65
CA ALA A 17 28.60 -1.46 4.59
C ALA A 17 28.26 -1.91 3.17
N ALA A 18 27.65 -3.08 3.00
CA ALA A 18 27.32 -3.60 1.68
C ALA A 18 26.20 -2.72 1.10
N THR A 19 26.51 -1.85 0.15
CA THR A 19 25.57 -0.91 -0.49
C THR A 19 25.72 -0.96 -2.01
N THR A 20 24.71 -0.50 -2.73
CA THR A 20 24.84 -0.21 -4.17
C THR A 20 25.87 0.89 -4.41
N ASP A 21 26.36 0.95 -5.64
CA ASP A 21 27.29 2.01 -6.03
C ASP A 21 26.62 3.40 -6.05
N PRO A 22 27.26 4.44 -5.47
CA PRO A 22 26.72 5.80 -5.41
C PRO A 22 26.30 6.44 -6.73
N SER A 23 26.84 5.98 -7.87
CA SER A 23 26.42 6.42 -9.22
C SER A 23 24.98 6.04 -9.58
N LEU A 24 24.37 5.12 -8.82
CA LEU A 24 22.99 4.69 -8.94
C LEU A 24 22.05 5.46 -8.02
N TRP A 25 22.58 6.31 -7.14
CA TRP A 25 21.79 6.94 -6.09
C TRP A 25 21.08 8.20 -6.62
N THR A 26 19.88 8.42 -6.13
CA THR A 26 19.17 9.69 -6.25
C THR A 26 18.82 10.21 -4.86
N THR A 27 18.49 11.50 -4.76
CA THR A 27 18.21 12.13 -3.47
C THR A 27 16.98 13.02 -3.54
N ALA A 28 16.28 13.13 -2.41
CA ALA A 28 15.20 14.08 -2.20
C ALA A 28 15.47 14.87 -0.91
N THR A 29 14.96 16.10 -0.83
CA THR A 29 15.09 16.92 0.39
C THR A 29 13.71 17.28 0.91
N LEU A 30 13.46 16.98 2.18
CA LEU A 30 12.21 17.25 2.88
C LEU A 30 12.50 17.57 4.35
N GLY A 31 11.88 18.61 4.90
CA GLY A 31 12.10 19.01 6.29
C GLY A 31 13.57 19.31 6.64
N GLY A 32 14.37 19.78 5.68
CA GLY A 32 15.82 20.02 5.87
C GLY A 32 16.68 18.76 5.99
N LYS A 33 16.13 17.58 5.68
CA LYS A 33 16.84 16.30 5.65
C LYS A 33 16.98 15.81 4.21
N THR A 34 18.08 15.11 3.92
CA THR A 34 18.35 14.51 2.61
C THR A 34 18.09 13.02 2.66
N PHE A 35 17.03 12.60 1.98
CA PHE A 35 16.68 11.20 1.76
C PHE A 35 17.48 10.69 0.57
N VAL A 36 17.90 9.43 0.63
CA VAL A 36 18.70 8.81 -0.44
C VAL A 36 17.99 7.55 -0.92
N ASN A 37 17.69 7.49 -2.21
CA ASN A 37 17.34 6.25 -2.88
C ASN A 37 18.64 5.64 -3.39
N GLN A 38 19.08 4.54 -2.78
CA GLN A 38 20.31 3.86 -3.18
C GLN A 38 20.09 2.95 -4.41
N GLY A 39 18.84 2.76 -4.84
CA GLY A 39 18.48 1.97 -6.01
C GLY A 39 17.91 0.60 -5.68
N LEU A 40 17.56 -0.12 -6.73
CA LEU A 40 16.96 -1.44 -6.67
C LEU A 40 18.00 -2.48 -6.24
N VAL A 41 17.61 -3.32 -5.29
CA VAL A 41 18.45 -4.38 -4.69
C VAL A 41 17.78 -5.74 -4.68
N GLY A 42 16.48 -5.84 -4.97
CA GLY A 42 15.78 -7.11 -5.06
C GLY A 42 14.62 -7.06 -6.05
N PHE A 43 14.37 -8.19 -6.67
CA PHE A 43 13.24 -8.46 -7.56
C PHE A 43 12.76 -9.90 -7.34
N GLY A 44 11.45 -10.08 -7.41
CA GLY A 44 10.78 -11.38 -7.35
C GLY A 44 9.39 -11.26 -7.96
N TYR A 45 8.70 -12.37 -8.11
CA TYR A 45 7.32 -12.37 -8.56
C TYR A 45 6.54 -13.57 -8.02
N ILE A 46 5.22 -13.47 -8.03
CA ILE A 46 4.31 -14.59 -7.79
C ILE A 46 3.61 -14.90 -9.12
N PRO A 47 3.61 -16.17 -9.57
CA PRO A 47 2.95 -16.52 -10.82
C PRO A 47 1.46 -16.13 -10.85
N ALA A 48 0.98 -15.58 -11.96
CA ALA A 48 -0.41 -15.11 -12.10
C ALA A 48 -1.46 -16.20 -11.82
N SER A 49 -1.13 -17.45 -12.16
CA SER A 49 -1.98 -18.63 -11.96
C SER A 49 -1.78 -19.32 -10.61
N ALA A 50 -0.99 -18.74 -9.70
CA ALA A 50 -0.79 -19.27 -8.36
C ALA A 50 -2.09 -19.30 -7.56
N ARG A 51 -2.23 -20.29 -6.68
CA ARG A 51 -3.48 -20.58 -5.97
C ARG A 51 -3.31 -20.57 -4.47
N ASP A 52 -4.36 -20.14 -3.81
CA ASP A 52 -4.46 -20.12 -2.37
C ASP A 52 -4.86 -21.49 -1.80
N SER A 53 -5.01 -21.59 -0.48
CA SER A 53 -5.36 -22.85 0.21
C SER A 53 -6.81 -23.29 -0.03
N TYR A 54 -7.62 -22.46 -0.67
CA TYR A 54 -8.99 -22.75 -1.08
C TYR A 54 -9.09 -23.10 -2.57
N GLY A 55 -7.97 -23.08 -3.30
CA GLY A 55 -7.90 -23.38 -4.72
C GLY A 55 -8.25 -22.20 -5.63
N GLU A 56 -8.44 -21.01 -5.05
CA GLU A 56 -8.72 -19.77 -5.76
C GLU A 56 -7.42 -19.12 -6.25
N THR A 57 -7.46 -18.38 -7.35
CA THR A 57 -6.31 -17.59 -7.82
C THR A 57 -5.92 -16.55 -6.76
N LEU A 58 -4.62 -16.42 -6.53
CA LEU A 58 -4.07 -15.54 -5.49
C LEU A 58 -4.12 -14.04 -5.82
N GLY A 59 -4.30 -13.66 -7.09
CA GLY A 59 -4.10 -12.31 -7.65
C GLY A 59 -4.69 -11.15 -6.84
N GLY A 60 -4.43 -9.92 -7.28
CA GLY A 60 -4.80 -8.76 -6.47
C GLY A 60 -3.85 -8.50 -5.30
N LEU A 61 -2.79 -9.29 -5.10
CA LEU A 61 -1.96 -9.25 -3.87
C LEU A 61 -1.34 -7.88 -3.54
N GLY A 62 -1.31 -6.98 -4.51
CA GLY A 62 -0.68 -5.67 -4.41
C GLY A 62 -1.45 -4.62 -3.66
N SER A 63 -2.76 -4.80 -3.41
CA SER A 63 -3.61 -3.79 -2.78
C SER A 63 -3.06 -3.37 -1.40
N ALA A 64 -2.63 -4.33 -0.56
CA ALA A 64 -1.81 -4.03 0.61
C ALA A 64 -0.81 -5.13 0.98
N ILE A 65 0.34 -4.72 1.54
CA ILE A 65 1.31 -5.63 2.15
C ILE A 65 1.77 -5.16 3.52
N ALA A 66 2.12 -6.11 4.39
CA ALA A 66 2.73 -5.83 5.68
C ALA A 66 3.73 -6.94 6.07
N LEU A 67 4.79 -6.57 6.80
CA LEU A 67 5.69 -7.57 7.38
C LEU A 67 5.10 -8.11 8.69
N GLN A 68 4.99 -9.42 8.78
CA GLN A 68 4.53 -10.06 10.00
C GLN A 68 5.54 -9.85 11.13
N LYS A 69 5.05 -9.30 12.24
CA LYS A 69 5.87 -9.01 13.43
C LYS A 69 6.56 -10.26 13.96
N GLY A 70 7.81 -10.10 14.41
CA GLY A 70 8.67 -11.15 14.97
C GLY A 70 9.27 -12.10 13.94
N THR A 71 9.04 -11.90 12.64
CA THR A 71 9.52 -12.83 11.60
C THR A 71 10.73 -12.32 10.83
N PHE A 72 10.89 -11.00 10.70
CA PHE A 72 11.98 -10.41 9.95
C PHE A 72 13.32 -10.55 10.69
N LYS A 73 14.35 -11.02 9.99
CA LYS A 73 15.70 -11.18 10.55
C LYS A 73 16.77 -11.18 9.46
N ALA A 74 17.96 -10.71 9.83
CA ALA A 74 19.16 -10.94 9.05
C ALA A 74 19.57 -12.42 9.12
N GLY A 75 19.90 -12.99 7.97
CA GLY A 75 20.40 -14.35 7.79
C GLY A 75 21.91 -14.39 7.56
N LEU A 76 22.41 -15.56 7.17
CA LEU A 76 23.82 -15.73 6.78
C LEU A 76 24.10 -15.06 5.44
N ASN A 77 25.35 -14.69 5.21
CA ASN A 77 25.84 -14.15 3.92
C ASN A 77 25.10 -12.90 3.42
N GLY A 78 24.57 -12.06 4.31
CA GLY A 78 23.87 -10.83 3.95
C GLY A 78 22.46 -11.05 3.38
N THR A 79 21.88 -12.24 3.56
CA THR A 79 20.47 -12.51 3.25
C THR A 79 19.56 -12.00 4.36
N PHE A 80 18.28 -11.81 4.05
CA PHE A 80 17.23 -11.46 5.00
C PHE A 80 16.06 -12.39 4.79
N THR A 81 15.38 -12.77 5.88
CA THR A 81 14.19 -13.61 5.81
C THR A 81 13.09 -12.97 6.62
N GLY A 82 11.85 -13.20 6.21
CA GLY A 82 10.68 -12.77 6.96
C GLY A 82 9.42 -13.41 6.41
N ARG A 83 8.29 -12.98 6.95
CA ARG A 83 6.97 -13.30 6.40
C ARG A 83 6.26 -12.03 5.99
N LEU A 84 5.84 -12.00 4.73
CA LEU A 84 5.02 -10.96 4.17
C LEU A 84 3.55 -11.40 4.22
N ILE A 85 2.68 -10.51 4.67
CA ILE A 85 1.23 -10.63 4.54
C ILE A 85 0.84 -9.76 3.35
N ALA A 86 0.08 -10.31 2.41
CA ALA A 86 -0.47 -9.59 1.27
C ALA A 86 -1.99 -9.73 1.26
N GLN A 87 -2.69 -8.63 1.01
CA GLN A 87 -4.16 -8.53 1.01
C GLN A 87 -4.59 -8.11 -0.38
N PRO A 88 -5.42 -8.92 -1.07
CA PRO A 88 -6.08 -8.48 -2.28
C PRO A 88 -7.34 -7.68 -2.00
N ASP A 89 -7.71 -6.91 -3.01
CA ASP A 89 -8.97 -6.20 -3.16
C ASP A 89 -10.20 -7.15 -3.18
N ARG A 90 -11.32 -6.63 -3.70
CA ARG A 90 -12.59 -7.36 -3.87
C ARG A 90 -12.61 -8.51 -4.89
N GLY A 91 -11.47 -8.95 -5.43
CA GLY A 91 -11.38 -10.13 -6.29
C GLY A 91 -11.59 -9.83 -7.77
N TYR A 92 -11.38 -10.84 -8.64
CA TYR A 92 -11.51 -10.72 -10.09
C TYR A 92 -12.86 -10.12 -10.52
N ASN A 93 -12.82 -8.85 -10.92
CA ASN A 93 -13.98 -7.99 -11.20
C ASN A 93 -13.99 -7.45 -12.64
N VAL A 94 -13.04 -7.88 -13.49
CA VAL A 94 -12.86 -7.40 -14.88
C VAL A 94 -14.14 -7.54 -15.71
N GLU A 95 -14.88 -8.64 -15.56
CA GLU A 95 -16.19 -8.80 -16.23
C GLU A 95 -17.34 -8.23 -15.40
N THR A 96 -17.35 -8.54 -14.11
CA THR A 96 -18.34 -8.08 -13.12
C THR A 96 -17.83 -8.39 -11.72
N THR A 97 -18.24 -7.59 -10.73
CA THR A 97 -17.93 -7.88 -9.32
C THR A 97 -18.45 -9.26 -8.93
N ILE A 98 -17.67 -9.97 -8.12
CA ILE A 98 -18.00 -11.30 -7.61
C ILE A 98 -18.16 -11.26 -6.08
N ASP A 99 -18.86 -12.25 -5.50
CA ASP A 99 -19.02 -12.40 -4.04
C ASP A 99 -17.74 -12.94 -3.39
N TRP A 100 -16.63 -12.23 -3.60
CA TRP A 100 -15.33 -12.56 -3.06
C TRP A 100 -15.31 -12.33 -1.55
N GLN A 101 -14.87 -13.33 -0.79
CA GLN A 101 -14.61 -13.12 0.61
C GLN A 101 -13.23 -12.46 0.76
N ALA A 102 -13.21 -11.23 1.31
CA ALA A 102 -11.98 -10.51 1.65
C ALA A 102 -11.07 -11.40 2.50
N ARG A 103 -9.75 -11.29 2.28
CA ARG A 103 -8.77 -12.23 2.82
C ARG A 103 -7.38 -11.63 2.86
N GLN A 104 -6.46 -12.31 3.52
CA GLN A 104 -5.02 -12.07 3.39
C GLN A 104 -4.27 -13.38 3.24
N HIS A 105 -3.10 -13.30 2.62
CA HIS A 105 -2.23 -14.41 2.30
C HIS A 105 -0.87 -14.22 3.00
N SER A 106 -0.35 -15.29 3.56
CA SER A 106 0.97 -15.30 4.18
C SER A 106 2.00 -15.91 3.24
N PHE A 107 3.15 -15.23 3.10
CA PHE A 107 4.27 -15.68 2.29
C PHE A 107 5.57 -15.63 3.09
N ASP A 108 6.32 -16.72 3.13
CA ASP A 108 7.71 -16.68 3.58
C ASP A 108 8.58 -16.14 2.46
N PHE A 109 9.55 -15.27 2.78
CA PHE A 109 10.49 -14.77 1.79
C PHE A 109 11.95 -14.89 2.23
N VAL A 110 12.83 -14.91 1.23
CA VAL A 110 14.27 -14.76 1.35
C VAL A 110 14.71 -13.66 0.39
N LEU A 111 15.19 -12.56 0.95
CA LEU A 111 15.84 -11.48 0.21
C LEU A 111 17.36 -11.73 0.21
N SER A 112 17.94 -11.79 -0.97
CA SER A 112 19.38 -11.84 -1.23
C SER A 112 19.77 -10.57 -2.02
N PRO A 113 20.06 -9.45 -1.34
CA PRO A 113 20.24 -8.16 -2.00
C PRO A 113 21.36 -8.18 -3.07
N TYR A 114 21.05 -7.68 -4.26
CA TYR A 114 21.99 -7.50 -5.36
C TYR A 114 22.48 -6.05 -5.43
N TYR A 115 23.73 -5.82 -4.99
CA TYR A 115 24.36 -4.50 -4.99
C TYR A 115 25.19 -4.19 -6.24
N GLY A 116 25.36 -5.16 -7.15
CA GLY A 116 26.21 -5.03 -8.33
C GLY A 116 25.63 -4.11 -9.41
N LYS A 117 26.49 -3.67 -10.34
CA LYS A 117 26.08 -2.86 -11.52
C LYS A 117 25.70 -3.68 -12.75
N ASN A 118 26.10 -4.94 -12.79
CA ASN A 118 25.91 -5.76 -13.97
C ASN A 118 24.41 -6.02 -14.17
N LYS A 119 24.02 -6.16 -15.43
CA LYS A 119 22.65 -6.53 -15.78
C LYS A 119 22.44 -7.99 -15.44
N LEU A 120 21.36 -8.29 -14.74
CA LEU A 120 20.82 -9.63 -14.59
C LEU A 120 19.76 -9.84 -15.67
N ASP A 121 19.63 -11.08 -16.17
CA ASP A 121 18.40 -11.48 -16.83
C ASP A 121 17.25 -11.61 -15.81
N PHE A 122 16.02 -11.57 -16.30
CA PHE A 122 14.80 -11.58 -15.48
C PHE A 122 14.75 -12.76 -14.49
N ASP A 123 15.06 -13.98 -14.95
CA ASP A 123 14.97 -15.19 -14.12
C ASP A 123 16.07 -15.24 -13.04
N THR A 124 17.23 -14.65 -13.31
CA THR A 124 18.31 -14.49 -12.32
C THR A 124 17.97 -13.39 -11.33
N ALA A 125 17.44 -12.26 -11.80
CA ALA A 125 16.98 -11.17 -10.95
C ALA A 125 15.89 -11.63 -9.98
N ALA A 126 14.92 -12.42 -10.44
CA ALA A 126 13.79 -12.92 -9.64
C ALA A 126 14.22 -13.78 -8.44
N LYS A 127 15.44 -14.34 -8.46
CA LYS A 127 16.00 -15.11 -7.34
C LYS A 127 16.53 -14.23 -6.20
N THR A 128 16.66 -12.92 -6.42
CA THR A 128 17.10 -11.98 -5.38
C THR A 128 16.00 -11.75 -4.34
N PHE A 129 14.73 -11.98 -4.68
CA PHE A 129 13.62 -12.04 -3.73
C PHE A 129 12.80 -13.31 -3.95
N GLY A 130 13.19 -14.39 -3.28
CA GLY A 130 12.44 -15.64 -3.31
C GLY A 130 11.23 -15.56 -2.36
N ILE A 131 10.04 -15.90 -2.85
CA ILE A 131 8.79 -15.85 -2.08
C ILE A 131 8.03 -17.17 -2.18
N GLN A 132 7.41 -17.60 -1.07
CA GLN A 132 6.70 -18.87 -0.97
C GLN A 132 5.38 -18.71 -0.21
N TYR A 133 4.28 -19.03 -0.87
CA TYR A 133 2.94 -19.06 -0.26
C TYR A 133 2.85 -20.06 0.90
N LYS A 134 2.12 -19.68 1.97
CA LYS A 134 1.93 -20.49 3.17
C LYS A 134 0.47 -20.77 3.48
N SER A 135 -0.36 -19.73 3.58
CA SER A 135 -1.72 -19.85 4.10
C SER A 135 -2.58 -18.64 3.74
N THR A 136 -3.90 -18.81 3.86
CA THR A 136 -4.89 -17.75 3.69
C THR A 136 -5.71 -17.62 4.96
N LEU A 137 -5.99 -16.38 5.36
CA LEU A 137 -6.95 -16.03 6.40
C LEU A 137 -8.13 -15.30 5.76
N LEU A 138 -9.34 -15.83 5.93
CA LEU A 138 -10.57 -15.24 5.40
C LEU A 138 -11.22 -14.29 6.41
N TYR A 139 -11.82 -13.20 5.93
CA TYR A 139 -12.47 -12.19 6.76
C TYR A 139 -13.97 -12.45 6.89
N SER A 140 -14.55 -12.12 8.03
CA SER A 140 -15.96 -12.33 8.32
C SER A 140 -16.48 -11.27 9.29
N LYS A 141 -17.74 -10.87 9.14
CA LYS A 141 -18.41 -9.99 10.10
C LYS A 141 -18.59 -10.68 11.45
N ALA A 142 -18.89 -11.98 11.42
CA ALA A 142 -19.07 -12.85 12.58
C ALA A 142 -18.89 -14.32 12.13
N PRO A 143 -18.73 -15.28 13.05
CA PRO A 143 -18.66 -16.69 12.67
C PRO A 143 -19.83 -17.13 11.79
N GLY A 144 -19.53 -17.68 10.61
CA GLY A 144 -20.53 -18.09 9.61
C GLY A 144 -21.12 -16.96 8.77
N LEU A 145 -20.67 -15.72 8.93
CA LEU A 145 -21.10 -14.55 8.16
C LEU A 145 -19.89 -13.93 7.43
N PRO A 146 -19.53 -14.46 6.25
CA PRO A 146 -18.40 -13.95 5.46
C PRO A 146 -18.65 -12.50 4.99
N THR A 147 -17.56 -11.79 4.72
CA THR A 147 -17.61 -10.54 3.93
C THR A 147 -17.97 -10.84 2.47
N SER A 148 -18.18 -9.79 1.68
CA SER A 148 -18.51 -9.87 0.25
C SER A 148 -17.73 -8.80 -0.52
N GLY A 149 -17.22 -9.13 -1.70
CA GLY A 149 -16.58 -8.19 -2.61
C GLY A 149 -17.56 -7.50 -3.57
N LEU A 150 -18.84 -7.90 -3.54
CA LEU A 150 -19.88 -7.31 -4.38
C LEU A 150 -20.10 -5.82 -4.03
N ASP A 151 -20.43 -5.04 -5.06
CA ASP A 151 -20.73 -3.62 -4.91
C ASP A 151 -21.76 -3.35 -3.81
N ALA A 152 -21.53 -2.29 -3.05
CA ALA A 152 -22.34 -1.93 -1.89
C ALA A 152 -23.62 -1.16 -2.27
N ILE A 153 -24.48 -1.81 -3.06
CA ILE A 153 -25.76 -1.25 -3.56
C ILE A 153 -26.83 -1.04 -2.48
N SER A 154 -26.54 -1.36 -1.21
CA SER A 154 -27.42 -1.22 -0.07
C SER A 154 -26.61 -0.99 1.21
N SER A 155 -27.30 -0.88 2.34
CA SER A 155 -26.68 -0.73 3.66
C SER A 155 -27.33 -1.62 4.72
N ILE A 156 -26.54 -2.09 5.68
CA ILE A 156 -27.03 -2.64 6.94
C ILE A 156 -27.31 -1.47 7.90
N PRO A 157 -28.50 -1.39 8.53
CA PRO A 157 -28.80 -0.36 9.51
C PRO A 157 -27.81 -0.34 10.68
N ASN A 158 -27.60 0.84 11.26
CA ASN A 158 -26.76 0.97 12.43
C ASN A 158 -27.30 0.17 13.63
N THR A 159 -26.40 -0.16 14.54
CA THR A 159 -26.70 -0.83 15.80
C THR A 159 -26.05 -0.05 16.94
N THR A 160 -26.15 -0.55 18.17
CA THR A 160 -25.39 0.02 19.30
C THR A 160 -23.87 -0.14 19.13
N ILE A 161 -23.41 -1.08 18.31
CA ILE A 161 -21.98 -1.45 18.18
C ILE A 161 -21.39 -0.94 16.87
N TYR A 162 -22.17 -0.96 15.80
CA TYR A 162 -21.71 -0.61 14.46
C TYR A 162 -22.48 0.56 13.87
N PRO A 163 -21.81 1.44 13.09
CA PRO A 163 -22.47 2.42 12.26
C PRO A 163 -23.31 1.74 11.17
N VAL A 164 -23.91 2.53 10.28
CA VAL A 164 -24.46 2.00 9.03
C VAL A 164 -23.32 1.36 8.23
N LEU A 165 -23.48 0.12 7.79
CA LEU A 165 -22.42 -0.63 7.07
C LEU A 165 -22.77 -0.82 5.59
N PRO A 166 -21.78 -0.79 4.68
CA PRO A 166 -21.96 -1.16 3.27
C PRO A 166 -22.47 -2.61 3.13
N ALA A 167 -23.39 -2.86 2.21
CA ALA A 167 -23.96 -4.18 1.99
C ALA A 167 -24.27 -4.47 0.52
N PRO A 168 -24.13 -5.73 0.07
CA PRO A 168 -24.26 -6.08 -1.35
C PRO A 168 -25.71 -6.16 -1.84
N GLY A 169 -26.68 -5.87 -0.98
CA GLY A 169 -28.09 -5.94 -1.30
C GLY A 169 -29.01 -5.76 -0.11
N SER A 170 -30.27 -5.44 -0.39
CA SER A 170 -31.29 -5.24 0.64
C SER A 170 -31.53 -6.53 1.44
N GLY A 171 -31.50 -6.41 2.78
CA GLY A 171 -31.67 -7.55 3.69
C GLY A 171 -30.43 -8.44 3.85
N SER A 172 -29.31 -8.14 3.18
CA SER A 172 -28.05 -8.85 3.39
C SER A 172 -27.52 -8.63 4.80
N SER A 173 -26.98 -9.70 5.40
CA SER A 173 -26.23 -9.65 6.65
C SER A 173 -24.71 -9.55 6.44
N LYS A 174 -24.23 -9.76 5.21
CA LYS A 174 -22.84 -9.61 4.79
C LYS A 174 -22.49 -8.14 4.64
N ILE A 175 -21.26 -7.78 5.01
CA ILE A 175 -20.68 -6.47 4.69
C ILE A 175 -19.98 -6.55 3.35
N SER A 176 -20.18 -5.53 2.51
CA SER A 176 -19.34 -5.32 1.33
C SER A 176 -18.01 -4.72 1.76
N VAL A 177 -16.90 -5.28 1.28
CA VAL A 177 -15.54 -4.83 1.59
C VAL A 177 -14.72 -4.88 0.31
N ASP A 178 -14.12 -3.76 -0.04
CA ASP A 178 -13.04 -3.66 -1.01
C ASP A 178 -11.77 -3.28 -0.24
N ALA A 179 -10.93 -4.29 0.02
CA ALA A 179 -9.92 -4.20 1.07
C ALA A 179 -8.60 -3.66 0.51
N GLU A 180 -8.28 -2.41 0.84
CA GLU A 180 -7.15 -1.72 0.23
C GLU A 180 -5.93 -1.66 1.15
N GLY A 181 -6.07 -1.17 2.38
CA GLY A 181 -4.94 -0.99 3.30
C GLY A 181 -4.79 -2.11 4.32
N LEU A 182 -3.61 -2.26 4.93
CA LEU A 182 -3.35 -3.26 5.98
C LEU A 182 -2.38 -2.78 7.07
N VAL A 183 -2.80 -2.86 8.34
CA VAL A 183 -1.94 -2.64 9.51
C VAL A 183 -2.05 -3.80 10.49
N LEU A 184 -0.93 -4.46 10.77
CA LEU A 184 -0.86 -5.56 11.74
C LEU A 184 -0.61 -5.03 13.16
N ASN A 185 -1.45 -5.43 14.13
CA ASN A 185 -1.26 -5.08 15.55
C ASN A 185 -0.41 -6.14 16.27
N THR A 186 0.09 -5.79 17.46
CA THR A 186 0.89 -6.71 18.29
C THR A 186 0.06 -7.81 18.96
N ASP A 187 -1.24 -7.62 19.09
CA ASP A 187 -2.17 -8.58 19.71
C ASP A 187 -2.74 -9.60 18.71
N GLY A 188 -2.23 -9.63 17.47
CA GLY A 188 -2.69 -10.51 16.40
C GLY A 188 -3.91 -9.99 15.63
N SER A 189 -4.58 -8.93 16.10
CA SER A 189 -5.59 -8.23 15.31
C SER A 189 -4.94 -7.41 14.20
N PHE A 190 -5.73 -6.96 13.23
CA PHE A 190 -5.26 -6.09 12.16
C PHE A 190 -6.34 -5.12 11.72
N TRP A 191 -5.92 -3.99 11.15
CA TRP A 191 -6.79 -3.00 10.54
C TRP A 191 -6.72 -3.13 9.03
N THR A 192 -7.86 -2.92 8.37
CA THR A 192 -7.96 -2.82 6.92
C THR A 192 -8.83 -1.62 6.55
N SER A 193 -8.44 -0.88 5.52
CA SER A 193 -9.27 0.20 4.97
C SER A 193 -10.12 -0.32 3.83
N ASP A 194 -11.20 0.40 3.56
CA ASP A 194 -12.23 -0.01 2.60
C ASP A 194 -12.47 1.08 1.57
N GLU A 195 -12.66 0.67 0.32
CA GLU A 195 -12.98 1.59 -0.77
C GLU A 195 -14.46 2.01 -0.76
N TYR A 196 -15.36 1.07 -0.46
CA TYR A 196 -16.80 1.34 -0.45
C TYR A 196 -17.19 2.33 0.66
N GLY A 197 -16.79 2.05 1.91
CA GLY A 197 -17.25 2.71 3.13
C GLY A 197 -17.04 4.23 3.21
N PRO A 198 -15.95 4.83 2.73
CA PRO A 198 -14.55 4.49 2.96
C PRO A 198 -14.26 4.31 4.45
N TYR A 199 -14.37 3.09 4.96
CA TYR A 199 -14.30 2.79 6.39
C TYR A 199 -12.94 2.20 6.77
N ILE A 200 -12.69 2.06 8.07
CA ILE A 200 -11.58 1.24 8.59
C ILE A 200 -12.16 0.16 9.48
N TYR A 201 -11.82 -1.10 9.20
CA TYR A 201 -12.27 -2.27 9.93
C TYR A 201 -11.13 -2.87 10.74
N ARG A 202 -11.38 -3.23 12.01
CA ARG A 202 -10.47 -4.07 12.78
C ARG A 202 -10.97 -5.50 12.77
N PHE A 203 -10.14 -6.42 12.34
CA PHE A 203 -10.39 -7.85 12.43
C PHE A 203 -9.49 -8.48 13.50
N GLY A 204 -10.00 -9.51 14.17
CA GLY A 204 -9.21 -10.33 15.08
C GLY A 204 -8.27 -11.27 14.32
N GLU A 205 -7.39 -11.96 15.03
CA GLU A 205 -6.43 -12.94 14.47
C GLU A 205 -7.12 -14.04 13.63
N ASN A 206 -8.38 -14.35 13.94
CA ASN A 206 -9.20 -15.32 13.21
C ASN A 206 -9.99 -14.72 12.03
N GLY A 207 -9.75 -13.45 11.68
CA GLY A 207 -10.45 -12.75 10.60
C GLY A 207 -11.88 -12.33 10.94
N THR A 208 -12.31 -12.33 12.21
CA THR A 208 -13.65 -11.85 12.60
C THR A 208 -13.63 -10.36 12.93
N LEU A 209 -14.60 -9.58 12.42
CA LEU A 209 -14.73 -8.15 12.68
C LEU A 209 -14.91 -7.86 14.19
N LEU A 210 -14.09 -6.95 14.70
CA LEU A 210 -14.08 -6.50 16.08
C LEU A 210 -14.54 -5.05 16.22
N GLN A 211 -14.19 -4.20 15.26
CA GLN A 211 -14.41 -2.76 15.35
C GLN A 211 -14.57 -2.15 13.95
N VAL A 212 -15.36 -1.08 13.86
CA VAL A 212 -15.53 -0.28 12.65
C VAL A 212 -15.28 1.19 13.02
N ILE A 213 -14.47 1.89 12.23
CA ILE A 213 -14.29 3.34 12.28
C ILE A 213 -15.00 3.91 11.06
N GLN A 214 -16.04 4.70 11.32
CA GLN A 214 -16.68 5.53 10.30
C GLN A 214 -15.89 6.85 10.22
N PRO A 215 -15.56 7.34 9.01
CA PRO A 215 -14.88 8.63 8.86
C PRO A 215 -15.83 9.82 9.10
N PRO A 216 -15.30 11.05 9.14
CA PRO A 216 -16.10 12.27 9.14
C PRO A 216 -17.12 12.33 8.00
N THR A 217 -18.22 13.05 8.25
CA THR A 217 -19.31 13.17 7.27
C THR A 217 -18.87 13.76 5.94
N ALA A 218 -17.83 14.60 5.92
CA ALA A 218 -17.29 15.21 4.70
C ALA A 218 -16.89 14.20 3.61
N ILE A 219 -16.62 12.94 3.95
CA ILE A 219 -16.20 11.95 2.95
C ILE A 219 -17.22 10.83 2.74
N LEU A 220 -18.33 10.84 3.48
CA LEU A 220 -19.36 9.82 3.32
C LEU A 220 -20.16 10.06 2.03
N PRO A 221 -20.23 9.07 1.12
CA PRO A 221 -20.85 9.25 -0.18
C PRO A 221 -22.38 9.35 -0.06
N THR A 222 -22.99 10.31 -0.76
CA THR A 222 -24.45 10.45 -0.80
C THR A 222 -25.01 10.64 -2.21
N ILE A 223 -26.17 10.04 -2.46
CA ILE A 223 -26.98 10.24 -3.68
C ILE A 223 -28.41 10.60 -3.23
N GLY A 224 -28.95 11.71 -3.73
CA GLY A 224 -30.25 12.20 -3.29
C GLY A 224 -30.29 12.52 -1.79
N GLY A 225 -29.16 12.97 -1.24
CA GLY A 225 -28.99 13.30 0.19
C GLY A 225 -29.03 12.11 1.15
N LYS A 226 -28.89 10.88 0.66
CA LYS A 226 -28.83 9.66 1.48
C LYS A 226 -27.50 8.93 1.26
N LEU A 227 -27.00 8.29 2.32
CA LEU A 227 -25.80 7.43 2.21
C LEU A 227 -25.99 6.40 1.10
N ASN A 228 -25.00 6.31 0.22
CA ASN A 228 -24.95 5.33 -0.84
C ASN A 228 -23.50 4.94 -1.09
N PHE A 229 -23.16 3.68 -0.83
CA PHE A 229 -21.79 3.18 -0.83
C PHE A 229 -21.40 2.50 -2.15
N THR A 230 -22.23 2.57 -3.20
CA THR A 230 -21.86 2.03 -4.51
C THR A 230 -20.53 2.60 -5.01
N SER A 231 -19.74 1.79 -5.72
CA SER A 231 -18.58 2.21 -6.48
C SER A 231 -18.88 2.38 -7.98
N ASP A 232 -20.10 2.09 -8.43
CA ASP A 232 -20.47 2.16 -9.85
C ASP A 232 -20.96 3.55 -10.29
N VAL A 233 -21.53 4.34 -9.38
CA VAL A 233 -22.16 5.63 -9.69
C VAL A 233 -21.54 6.73 -8.84
N SER A 234 -20.97 7.76 -9.48
CA SER A 234 -20.44 8.93 -8.78
C SER A 234 -21.52 9.57 -7.90
N PRO A 235 -21.22 9.83 -6.62
CA PRO A 235 -22.17 10.47 -5.72
C PRO A 235 -22.25 11.98 -5.94
N GLU A 236 -23.20 12.63 -5.25
CA GLU A 236 -23.36 14.09 -5.25
C GLU A 236 -22.43 14.78 -4.24
N PHE A 237 -21.90 14.02 -3.27
CA PHE A 237 -21.09 14.49 -2.16
C PHE A 237 -20.30 13.32 -1.55
N GLY A 238 -19.14 13.59 -0.94
CA GLY A 238 -18.30 12.59 -0.27
C GLY A 238 -17.20 12.05 -1.19
N ARG A 239 -16.63 10.88 -0.86
CA ARG A 239 -15.69 10.20 -1.77
C ARG A 239 -16.31 10.02 -3.15
N ASP A 240 -15.50 10.01 -4.20
CA ASP A 240 -15.98 9.65 -5.53
C ASP A 240 -16.26 8.13 -5.60
N ALA A 241 -16.91 7.69 -6.68
CA ALA A 241 -17.06 6.28 -7.02
C ALA A 241 -15.68 5.63 -7.17
N ASN A 242 -15.46 4.49 -6.50
CA ASN A 242 -14.20 3.74 -6.56
C ASN A 242 -12.97 4.61 -6.23
N GLN A 243 -13.08 5.41 -5.17
CA GLN A 243 -12.05 6.37 -4.71
C GLN A 243 -12.07 6.51 -3.17
N GLY A 244 -12.13 5.38 -2.46
CA GLY A 244 -12.19 5.35 -1.00
C GLY A 244 -10.83 5.45 -0.32
N PHE A 245 -10.71 4.86 0.87
CA PHE A 245 -9.45 4.83 1.60
C PHE A 245 -8.54 3.73 1.06
N GLU A 246 -7.64 4.08 0.15
CA GLU A 246 -6.55 3.18 -0.27
C GLU A 246 -5.40 3.20 0.73
N GLY A 247 -4.94 4.39 1.12
CA GLY A 247 -3.80 4.49 2.02
C GLY A 247 -4.19 4.23 3.46
N LEU A 248 -3.55 3.26 4.14
CA LEU A 248 -3.71 3.02 5.57
C LEU A 248 -2.36 2.71 6.23
N THR A 249 -2.03 3.46 7.27
CA THR A 249 -0.80 3.22 8.04
C THR A 249 -0.99 3.53 9.51
N ALA A 250 -0.01 3.16 10.33
CA ALA A 250 -0.01 3.46 11.76
C ALA A 250 1.29 4.13 12.19
N SER A 251 1.22 4.95 13.24
CA SER A 251 2.41 5.39 13.96
C SER A 251 3.21 4.17 14.46
N SER A 252 4.52 4.33 14.65
CA SER A 252 5.40 3.22 15.06
C SER A 252 5.03 2.58 16.40
N ASP A 253 4.36 3.32 17.28
CA ASP A 253 3.83 2.83 18.56
C ASP A 253 2.45 2.17 18.44
N GLY A 254 1.83 2.18 17.26
CA GLY A 254 0.52 1.62 16.96
C GLY A 254 -0.66 2.38 17.57
N ARG A 255 -0.44 3.60 18.07
CA ARG A 255 -1.46 4.37 18.80
C ARG A 255 -2.24 5.34 17.92
N THR A 256 -1.72 5.68 16.73
CA THR A 256 -2.39 6.53 15.75
C THR A 256 -2.55 5.77 14.44
N LEU A 257 -3.76 5.73 13.90
CA LEU A 257 -4.00 5.32 12.50
C LEU A 257 -4.09 6.55 11.62
N PHE A 258 -3.53 6.45 10.42
CA PHE A 258 -3.67 7.43 9.36
C PHE A 258 -4.32 6.77 8.16
N ALA A 259 -5.32 7.42 7.56
CA ALA A 259 -5.89 6.97 6.29
C ALA A 259 -6.01 8.12 5.29
N LEU A 260 -5.73 7.82 4.02
CA LEU A 260 -5.73 8.77 2.92
C LEU A 260 -6.68 8.30 1.82
N LEU A 261 -7.53 9.20 1.34
CA LEU A 261 -8.37 8.92 0.17
C LEU A 261 -7.49 8.85 -1.09
N GLN A 262 -7.87 7.99 -2.05
CA GLN A 262 -7.22 7.91 -3.37
C GLN A 262 -7.08 9.26 -4.07
N SER A 263 -8.15 10.07 -4.03
CA SER A 263 -8.20 11.42 -4.60
C SER A 263 -9.23 12.32 -3.89
N ALA A 264 -9.41 13.54 -4.38
CA ALA A 264 -10.35 14.49 -3.77
C ALA A 264 -11.80 13.98 -3.74
N THR A 265 -12.54 14.36 -2.70
CA THR A 265 -14.00 14.19 -2.64
C THR A 265 -14.70 14.97 -3.76
N ILE A 266 -15.94 14.61 -4.08
CA ILE A 266 -16.75 15.27 -5.12
C ILE A 266 -16.81 16.79 -4.91
N GLN A 267 -17.09 17.24 -3.70
CA GLN A 267 -17.17 18.68 -3.40
C GLN A 267 -15.80 19.40 -3.50
N ASP A 268 -14.71 18.67 -3.31
CA ASP A 268 -13.33 19.17 -3.38
C ASP A 268 -12.73 19.08 -4.80
N GLY A 269 -13.55 18.84 -5.81
CA GLY A 269 -13.11 18.72 -7.20
C GLY A 269 -12.90 17.29 -7.70
N GLY A 270 -13.41 16.28 -6.98
CA GLY A 270 -13.60 14.91 -7.47
C GLY A 270 -14.47 14.83 -8.74
N GLY A 271 -14.54 13.66 -9.36
CA GLY A 271 -15.23 13.43 -10.64
C GLY A 271 -14.43 13.83 -11.89
N ASP A 272 -13.33 14.55 -11.73
CA ASP A 272 -12.45 14.97 -12.84
C ASP A 272 -10.97 14.91 -12.42
N LYS A 273 -10.16 14.16 -13.19
CA LYS A 273 -8.72 14.02 -12.97
C LYS A 273 -7.98 15.37 -13.07
N GLU A 274 -8.52 16.39 -13.73
CA GLU A 274 -7.89 17.71 -13.80
C GLU A 274 -8.05 18.54 -12.51
N THR A 275 -9.06 18.20 -11.68
CA THR A 275 -9.39 18.98 -10.47
C THR A 275 -9.27 18.21 -9.16
N ASN A 276 -9.17 16.88 -9.18
CA ASN A 276 -9.25 16.03 -7.99
C ASN A 276 -7.93 15.84 -7.20
N ARG A 277 -6.94 16.72 -7.37
CA ARG A 277 -5.59 16.51 -6.82
C ARG A 277 -5.45 16.72 -5.30
N TYR A 278 -6.40 17.39 -4.65
CA TYR A 278 -6.31 17.74 -3.23
C TYR A 278 -7.09 16.73 -2.41
N THR A 279 -6.42 15.66 -2.01
CA THR A 279 -7.01 14.57 -1.21
C THR A 279 -6.89 14.86 0.30
N ARG A 280 -7.60 14.09 1.12
CA ARG A 280 -7.69 14.27 2.59
C ARG A 280 -7.04 13.11 3.33
N LEU A 281 -6.09 13.45 4.21
CA LEU A 281 -5.48 12.57 5.20
C LEU A 281 -6.18 12.77 6.53
N PHE A 282 -6.54 11.68 7.19
CA PHE A 282 -7.15 11.68 8.52
C PHE A 282 -6.26 10.94 9.50
N ALA A 283 -6.26 11.37 10.77
CA ALA A 283 -5.62 10.65 11.87
C ALA A 283 -6.63 10.31 12.97
N TRP A 284 -6.57 9.10 13.50
CA TRP A 284 -7.36 8.64 14.64
C TRP A 284 -6.47 8.15 15.77
N ASP A 285 -6.80 8.52 17.01
CA ASP A 285 -6.25 7.84 18.20
C ASP A 285 -6.91 6.47 18.34
N VAL A 286 -6.13 5.40 18.31
CA VAL A 286 -6.57 4.01 18.48
C VAL A 286 -5.97 3.35 19.71
N SER A 287 -5.40 4.15 20.61
CA SER A 287 -4.73 3.65 21.81
C SER A 287 -5.64 2.93 22.78
N THR A 288 -6.96 3.18 22.70
CA THR A 288 -7.98 2.49 23.50
C THR A 288 -8.97 1.79 22.57
N PRO A 289 -9.10 0.46 22.61
CA PRO A 289 -10.06 -0.27 21.78
C PRO A 289 -11.48 0.30 21.89
N GLY A 290 -12.14 0.51 20.75
CA GLY A 290 -13.50 1.07 20.68
C GLY A 290 -13.60 2.60 20.85
N ILE A 291 -12.55 3.30 21.27
CA ILE A 291 -12.52 4.77 21.38
C ILE A 291 -11.59 5.30 20.28
N THR A 292 -12.16 5.90 19.24
CA THR A 292 -11.43 6.31 18.04
C THR A 292 -11.76 7.73 17.59
N PRO A 293 -11.39 8.76 18.38
CA PRO A 293 -11.59 10.13 17.96
C PRO A 293 -10.67 10.45 16.78
N VAL A 294 -11.18 11.24 15.84
CA VAL A 294 -10.32 11.94 14.89
C VAL A 294 -9.48 12.94 15.68
N ILE A 295 -8.18 12.97 15.42
CA ILE A 295 -7.22 13.84 16.10
C ILE A 295 -6.48 14.76 15.13
N GLY A 296 -6.76 14.64 13.83
CA GLY A 296 -6.24 15.55 12.82
C GLY A 296 -6.76 15.22 11.43
N GLU A 297 -6.80 16.23 10.57
CA GLU A 297 -7.17 16.13 9.17
C GLU A 297 -6.32 17.11 8.36
N TRP A 298 -5.71 16.66 7.26
CA TRP A 298 -4.84 17.50 6.42
C TRP A 298 -5.12 17.29 4.95
N VAL A 299 -4.79 18.30 4.14
CA VAL A 299 -4.86 18.20 2.67
C VAL A 299 -3.51 17.77 2.11
N VAL A 300 -3.50 16.69 1.32
CA VAL A 300 -2.30 16.21 0.62
C VAL A 300 -2.45 16.51 -0.88
N PRO A 301 -1.51 17.24 -1.50
CA PRO A 301 -1.56 17.54 -2.92
C PRO A 301 -0.91 16.40 -3.72
N LEU A 302 -1.71 15.71 -4.53
CA LEU A 302 -1.25 14.62 -5.39
C LEU A 302 -0.48 15.16 -6.62
N PRO A 303 0.44 14.36 -7.18
CA PRO A 303 1.15 14.70 -8.40
C PRO A 303 0.21 14.69 -9.60
N GLN A 304 0.53 15.47 -10.62
CA GLN A 304 -0.23 15.56 -11.86
C GLN A 304 0.68 15.37 -13.06
N SER A 305 0.16 14.75 -14.11
CA SER A 305 0.79 14.68 -15.44
C SER A 305 1.00 16.07 -16.04
N LYS A 306 1.75 16.14 -17.15
CA LYS A 306 1.93 17.38 -17.93
C LYS A 306 0.61 17.97 -18.44
N LYS A 307 -0.44 17.15 -18.57
CA LYS A 307 -1.79 17.55 -19.00
C LYS A 307 -2.67 17.98 -17.82
N GLY A 308 -2.14 18.03 -16.60
CA GLY A 308 -2.91 18.37 -15.40
C GLY A 308 -3.76 17.24 -14.84
N LYS A 309 -3.70 16.01 -15.39
CA LYS A 309 -4.40 14.85 -14.82
C LYS A 309 -3.68 14.33 -13.59
N THR A 310 -4.38 14.20 -12.47
CA THR A 310 -3.90 13.62 -11.21
C THR A 310 -3.52 12.17 -11.36
N TYR A 311 -2.38 11.80 -10.77
CA TYR A 311 -2.05 10.42 -10.44
C TYR A 311 -2.58 10.17 -9.02
N ALA A 312 -3.59 9.32 -8.90
CA ALA A 312 -4.18 8.98 -7.60
C ALA A 312 -3.13 8.28 -6.71
N GLN A 313 -3.30 8.41 -5.41
CA GLN A 313 -2.45 7.69 -4.46
C GLN A 313 -2.96 6.26 -4.27
N SER A 314 -2.05 5.33 -4.02
CA SER A 314 -2.41 3.94 -3.73
C SER A 314 -1.89 3.35 -2.44
N GLU A 315 -0.97 4.03 -1.75
CA GLU A 315 -0.50 3.57 -0.45
C GLU A 315 0.13 4.72 0.32
N ILE A 316 0.10 4.65 1.65
CA ILE A 316 0.93 5.48 2.51
C ILE A 316 1.68 4.65 3.56
N HIS A 317 2.86 5.10 3.96
CA HIS A 317 3.59 4.49 5.08
C HIS A 317 4.15 5.57 6.00
N ALA A 318 3.75 5.55 7.28
CA ALA A 318 4.26 6.52 8.25
C ALA A 318 5.75 6.30 8.53
N LEU A 319 6.55 7.34 8.30
CA LEU A 319 7.98 7.39 8.66
C LEU A 319 8.19 8.02 10.04
N THR A 320 7.39 9.05 10.33
CA THR A 320 7.32 9.74 11.62
C THR A 320 5.86 10.08 11.93
N SER A 321 5.60 10.90 12.96
CA SER A 321 4.25 11.45 13.21
C SER A 321 3.80 12.47 12.16
N THR A 322 4.69 12.93 11.28
CA THR A 322 4.39 14.00 10.30
C THR A 322 4.92 13.73 8.90
N GLN A 323 5.75 12.72 8.70
CA GLN A 323 6.36 12.39 7.41
C GLN A 323 5.97 10.98 7.00
N PHE A 324 5.67 10.82 5.71
CA PHE A 324 5.11 9.61 5.15
C PHE A 324 5.74 9.31 3.79
N LEU A 325 5.84 8.03 3.44
CA LEU A 325 5.89 7.60 2.06
C LEU A 325 4.48 7.63 1.46
N ILE A 326 4.39 7.87 0.16
CA ILE A 326 3.14 7.79 -0.60
C ILE A 326 3.40 7.18 -1.97
N LEU A 327 2.57 6.22 -2.38
CA LEU A 327 2.60 5.65 -3.71
C LEU A 327 1.64 6.44 -4.59
N SER A 328 2.11 6.95 -5.72
CA SER A 328 1.22 7.44 -6.78
C SER A 328 1.68 6.92 -8.12
N ARG A 329 0.73 6.57 -8.98
CA ARG A 329 1.02 5.88 -10.24
C ARG A 329 -0.01 6.18 -11.34
N ASP A 330 0.35 5.88 -12.58
CA ASP A 330 -0.58 5.78 -13.71
C ASP A 330 -1.06 4.35 -13.98
N GLY A 331 -1.98 4.20 -14.94
CA GLY A 331 -2.61 2.92 -15.31
C GLY A 331 -1.79 2.04 -16.26
N HIS A 332 -0.69 2.55 -16.80
CA HIS A 332 -0.01 1.94 -17.96
C HIS A 332 1.02 0.90 -17.55
N GLY A 333 1.38 -0.03 -18.44
CA GLY A 333 2.33 -1.12 -18.17
C GLY A 333 1.75 -2.51 -18.47
N HIS A 334 2.38 -3.56 -17.91
CA HIS A 334 1.91 -4.93 -18.10
C HIS A 334 0.60 -5.15 -17.33
N GLY A 335 -0.44 -5.58 -18.02
CA GLY A 335 -1.80 -5.69 -17.47
C GLY A 335 -2.66 -4.43 -17.60
N ASP A 336 -2.24 -3.39 -18.33
CA ASP A 336 -3.06 -2.20 -18.58
C ASP A 336 -4.30 -2.51 -19.46
N ASP A 337 -5.46 -2.03 -19.02
CA ASP A 337 -6.75 -2.11 -19.73
C ASP A 337 -6.74 -1.31 -21.05
N ASP A 338 -5.99 -0.20 -21.10
CA ASP A 338 -5.90 0.66 -22.29
C ASP A 338 -4.86 0.14 -23.31
N ASN A 339 -4.15 -0.95 -22.99
CA ASN A 339 -3.04 -1.50 -23.76
C ASN A 339 -1.92 -0.47 -24.05
N GLU A 340 -1.66 0.45 -23.12
CA GLU A 340 -0.50 1.35 -23.20
C GLU A 340 0.67 0.75 -22.39
N ALA A 341 1.74 0.35 -23.08
CA ALA A 341 2.90 -0.26 -22.45
C ALA A 341 3.79 0.76 -21.70
N GLU A 342 3.85 2.01 -22.16
CA GLU A 342 4.74 3.03 -21.60
C GLU A 342 4.12 3.66 -20.35
N SER A 343 4.69 3.36 -19.18
CA SER A 343 4.39 4.09 -17.95
C SER A 343 5.10 5.44 -17.91
N SER A 344 4.39 6.44 -17.40
CA SER A 344 4.85 7.82 -17.24
C SER A 344 5.12 8.21 -15.78
N TYR A 345 4.45 7.55 -14.82
CA TYR A 345 4.61 7.84 -13.40
C TYR A 345 4.32 6.61 -12.55
N LYS A 346 5.33 6.11 -11.80
CA LYS A 346 5.16 5.13 -10.71
C LYS A 346 6.23 5.40 -9.66
N GLN A 347 5.84 5.96 -8.52
CA GLN A 347 6.83 6.38 -7.52
C GLN A 347 6.36 6.10 -6.09
N ALA A 348 7.33 5.79 -5.22
CA ALA A 348 7.20 6.01 -3.78
C ALA A 348 7.81 7.36 -3.42
N ASP A 349 6.95 8.35 -3.29
CA ASP A 349 7.30 9.73 -2.97
C ASP A 349 7.21 9.99 -1.47
N LEU A 350 7.49 11.22 -1.05
CA LEU A 350 7.42 11.64 0.34
C LEU A 350 6.46 12.82 0.49
N PHE A 351 5.69 12.82 1.58
CA PHE A 351 4.99 14.03 2.01
C PHE A 351 5.15 14.33 3.50
N ASP A 352 5.00 15.60 3.86
CA ASP A 352 5.20 16.14 5.20
C ASP A 352 4.06 17.09 5.60
N ILE A 353 3.40 16.80 6.72
CA ILE A 353 2.30 17.60 7.29
C ILE A 353 2.75 18.58 8.38
N SER A 354 4.04 18.64 8.74
CA SER A 354 4.55 19.47 9.84
C SER A 354 4.23 20.97 9.72
N ASN A 355 4.07 21.47 8.49
CA ASN A 355 3.67 22.86 8.20
C ASN A 355 2.27 22.95 7.55
N ALA A 356 1.58 21.82 7.40
CA ALA A 356 0.25 21.79 6.82
C ALA A 356 -0.79 22.29 7.83
N THR A 357 -1.86 22.90 7.33
CA THR A 357 -2.99 23.29 8.18
C THR A 357 -3.75 22.04 8.58
N ASP A 358 -3.83 21.78 9.89
CA ASP A 358 -4.79 20.84 10.45
C ASP A 358 -6.19 21.45 10.33
N ILE A 359 -7.04 20.82 9.51
CA ILE A 359 -8.40 21.26 9.22
C ILE A 359 -9.45 20.50 10.05
N HIS A 360 -9.06 19.58 10.91
CA HIS A 360 -9.99 18.86 11.78
C HIS A 360 -10.70 19.81 12.76
N GLY A 361 -11.99 19.56 12.99
CA GLY A 361 -12.83 20.36 13.88
C GLY A 361 -13.16 21.73 13.32
N THR A 362 -13.04 21.92 11.99
CA THR A 362 -13.32 23.19 11.32
C THR A 362 -14.60 23.12 10.49
N LYS A 363 -14.83 24.13 9.65
CA LYS A 363 -15.96 24.15 8.70
C LYS A 363 -15.88 23.05 7.62
N PHE A 364 -14.69 22.45 7.42
CA PHE A 364 -14.41 21.50 6.34
C PHE A 364 -14.82 20.06 6.67
N ASP A 365 -15.12 19.73 7.93
CA ASP A 365 -15.62 18.42 8.39
C ASP A 365 -17.06 18.13 7.91
N GLY A 366 -17.77 19.18 7.49
CA GLY A 366 -19.13 19.14 6.95
C GLY A 366 -19.19 19.37 5.44
N ALA A 367 -20.23 20.07 4.99
CA ALA A 367 -20.48 20.28 3.55
C ALA A 367 -19.60 21.35 2.88
N THR A 368 -18.75 22.07 3.63
CA THR A 368 -17.89 23.11 3.05
C THR A 368 -16.74 22.45 2.29
N PRO A 369 -16.59 22.68 0.97
CA PRO A 369 -15.46 22.14 0.24
C PRO A 369 -14.17 22.86 0.61
N VAL A 370 -13.08 22.11 0.76
CA VAL A 370 -11.72 22.62 0.99
C VAL A 370 -11.03 23.02 -0.31
N ALA A 371 -11.39 22.40 -1.44
CA ALA A 371 -10.76 22.69 -2.74
C ALA A 371 -11.75 22.73 -3.92
N PRO A 372 -12.85 23.52 -3.87
CA PRO A 372 -13.89 23.46 -4.89
C PRO A 372 -13.33 23.67 -6.31
N LYS A 373 -13.61 22.72 -7.22
CA LYS A 373 -13.08 22.68 -8.60
C LYS A 373 -11.55 22.70 -8.66
N GLY A 374 -10.89 22.00 -7.73
CA GLY A 374 -9.43 21.94 -7.63
C GLY A 374 -8.77 23.23 -7.16
N LYS A 375 -9.51 24.19 -6.60
CA LYS A 375 -8.97 25.45 -6.06
C LYS A 375 -8.98 25.43 -4.54
N LEU A 376 -7.82 25.13 -3.96
CA LEU A 376 -7.65 25.08 -2.50
C LEU A 376 -8.03 26.41 -1.83
N ASP A 377 -8.77 26.33 -0.71
CA ASP A 377 -9.10 27.49 0.14
C ASP A 377 -7.80 28.16 0.60
N LYS A 378 -7.74 29.49 0.50
CA LYS A 378 -6.55 30.28 0.81
C LYS A 378 -6.14 30.21 2.28
N SER A 379 -7.04 29.78 3.18
CA SER A 379 -6.69 29.56 4.58
C SER A 379 -5.96 28.24 4.84
N VAL A 380 -5.84 27.37 3.83
CA VAL A 380 -5.28 26.02 3.97
C VAL A 380 -3.91 25.95 3.31
N VAL A 381 -2.91 25.59 4.10
CA VAL A 381 -1.59 25.18 3.62
C VAL A 381 -1.61 23.66 3.45
N PRO A 382 -1.43 23.13 2.23
CA PRO A 382 -1.41 21.69 2.02
C PRO A 382 -0.07 21.09 2.49
N ALA A 383 -0.02 19.76 2.63
CA ALA A 383 1.22 19.03 2.89
C ALA A 383 2.29 19.35 1.84
N THR A 384 3.55 19.35 2.28
CA THR A 384 4.68 19.41 1.35
C THR A 384 4.84 18.04 0.70
N TYR A 385 4.99 17.98 -0.62
CA TYR A 385 5.15 16.73 -1.38
C TYR A 385 6.43 16.80 -2.22
N VAL A 386 7.26 15.77 -2.19
CA VAL A 386 8.48 15.68 -3.00
C VAL A 386 8.66 14.30 -3.62
N PRO A 387 9.09 14.21 -4.91
CA PRO A 387 9.41 12.93 -5.53
C PRO A 387 10.59 12.24 -4.84
N PHE A 388 10.61 10.89 -4.79
CA PHE A 388 11.70 10.16 -4.14
C PHE A 388 12.18 8.90 -4.87
N VAL A 389 11.45 7.78 -4.82
CA VAL A 389 11.84 6.52 -5.47
C VAL A 389 11.04 6.36 -6.77
N ASN A 390 11.70 6.58 -7.91
CA ASN A 390 11.10 6.37 -9.23
C ASN A 390 11.27 4.92 -9.68
N TYR A 391 10.17 4.19 -9.85
CA TYR A 391 10.20 2.78 -10.28
C TYR A 391 10.58 2.64 -11.75
N LEU A 392 10.37 3.70 -12.52
CA LEU A 392 10.63 3.78 -13.95
C LEU A 392 12.08 4.21 -14.27
N ASP A 393 12.98 4.21 -13.28
CA ASP A 393 14.40 4.48 -13.56
C ASP A 393 14.96 3.37 -14.47
N SER A 394 15.24 3.72 -15.72
CA SER A 394 15.67 2.79 -16.75
C SER A 394 17.00 2.09 -16.43
N LYS A 395 17.90 2.72 -15.66
CA LYS A 395 19.14 2.06 -15.22
C LYS A 395 18.84 1.00 -14.17
N GLN A 396 17.86 1.23 -13.30
CA GLN A 396 17.44 0.29 -12.28
C GLN A 396 16.69 -0.90 -12.88
N LEU A 397 15.69 -0.65 -13.76
CA LEU A 397 14.92 -1.71 -14.40
C LEU A 397 15.82 -2.66 -15.21
N VAL A 398 16.66 -2.10 -16.08
CA VAL A 398 17.55 -2.91 -16.93
C VAL A 398 18.60 -3.68 -16.11
N ARG A 399 18.97 -3.23 -14.89
CA ARG A 399 19.83 -4.01 -13.99
C ARG A 399 19.18 -5.31 -13.53
N PHE A 400 17.85 -5.34 -13.46
CA PHE A 400 17.06 -6.49 -12.98
C PHE A 400 16.29 -7.19 -14.12
N GLY A 401 16.70 -6.96 -15.37
CA GLY A 401 16.08 -7.63 -16.52
C GLY A 401 14.64 -7.20 -16.79
N LEU A 402 14.25 -6.02 -16.28
CA LEU A 402 12.96 -5.39 -16.51
C LEU A 402 13.09 -4.25 -17.51
N HIS A 403 11.95 -3.81 -18.05
CA HIS A 403 11.85 -2.62 -18.88
C HIS A 403 10.52 -1.87 -18.68
N ASN A 404 10.42 -0.72 -19.33
CA ASN A 404 9.22 0.11 -19.43
C ASN A 404 9.06 0.48 -20.90
N ASP A 405 7.82 0.57 -21.40
CA ASP A 405 7.47 0.64 -22.83
C ASP A 405 7.50 -0.74 -23.54
N GLU A 406 7.19 -0.77 -24.83
CA GLU A 406 7.16 -2.00 -25.63
C GLU A 406 8.50 -2.76 -25.63
N PRO A 407 8.48 -4.10 -25.74
CA PRO A 407 7.31 -4.95 -26.00
C PRO A 407 6.50 -5.30 -24.75
N THR A 408 5.18 -5.40 -24.89
CA THR A 408 4.30 -5.98 -23.87
C THR A 408 4.61 -7.48 -23.67
N ASP A 409 5.44 -7.78 -22.67
CA ASP A 409 5.90 -9.12 -22.32
C ASP A 409 6.07 -9.29 -20.80
N ARG A 410 6.44 -10.50 -20.36
CA ARG A 410 6.65 -10.83 -18.94
C ARG A 410 7.70 -9.98 -18.22
N THR A 411 8.51 -9.22 -18.94
CA THR A 411 9.59 -8.39 -18.40
C THR A 411 9.24 -6.90 -18.37
N LEU A 412 8.08 -6.51 -18.93
CA LEU A 412 7.49 -5.19 -18.76
C LEU A 412 7.08 -5.01 -17.30
N ILE A 413 7.37 -3.85 -16.72
CA ILE A 413 6.91 -3.51 -15.38
C ILE A 413 5.37 -3.53 -15.30
N ASP A 414 4.83 -4.11 -14.23
CA ASP A 414 3.39 -4.19 -14.03
C ASP A 414 2.74 -2.81 -13.93
N ALA A 415 1.48 -2.75 -14.37
CA ALA A 415 0.71 -1.53 -14.46
C ALA A 415 0.36 -0.93 -13.09
N LYS A 416 -0.11 -1.75 -12.15
CA LYS A 416 -0.59 -1.28 -10.84
C LYS A 416 0.40 -1.64 -9.75
N TRP A 417 0.88 -0.64 -9.02
CA TRP A 417 1.73 -0.79 -7.84
C TRP A 417 1.03 -0.10 -6.69
N GLU A 418 0.74 -0.81 -5.61
CA GLU A 418 -0.29 -0.35 -4.67
C GLU A 418 0.07 -0.58 -3.21
N SER A 419 1.30 -1.01 -2.88
CA SER A 419 1.62 -1.28 -1.48
C SER A 419 3.09 -1.15 -1.09
N PHE A 420 3.32 -0.95 0.22
CA PHE A 420 4.63 -0.80 0.84
C PHE A 420 4.81 -1.68 2.08
N ALA A 421 6.02 -2.22 2.24
CA ALA A 421 6.51 -2.62 3.55
C ALA A 421 7.96 -2.15 3.76
N LEU A 422 8.25 -1.68 4.96
CA LEU A 422 9.57 -1.16 5.33
C LEU A 422 10.26 -2.11 6.32
N ALA A 423 11.51 -2.47 6.03
CA ALA A 423 12.35 -3.27 6.92
C ALA A 423 13.70 -2.60 7.16
N PRO A 424 14.27 -2.64 8.38
CA PRO A 424 15.62 -2.13 8.60
C PRO A 424 16.67 -3.03 7.93
N VAL A 425 17.78 -2.46 7.43
CA VAL A 425 18.89 -3.28 6.90
C VAL A 425 19.71 -3.96 8.02
N LEU A 426 19.47 -3.59 9.28
CA LEU A 426 20.12 -4.15 10.48
C LEU A 426 21.66 -4.05 10.47
N ASP A 427 22.20 -3.02 9.82
CA ASP A 427 23.64 -2.71 9.78
C ASP A 427 23.96 -1.49 10.66
N THR A 428 24.81 -1.69 11.66
CA THR A 428 25.26 -0.62 12.56
C THR A 428 26.03 0.50 11.87
N ALA A 429 26.65 0.23 10.71
CA ALA A 429 27.36 1.26 9.93
C ALA A 429 26.40 2.14 9.12
N THR A 430 25.19 1.64 8.82
CA THR A 430 24.15 2.34 8.06
C THR A 430 22.80 2.25 8.80
N PRO A 431 22.69 2.81 10.03
CA PRO A 431 21.54 2.60 10.90
C PRO A 431 20.24 3.26 10.41
N ASP A 432 20.35 4.16 9.43
CA ASP A 432 19.24 4.90 8.83
C ASP A 432 18.84 4.31 7.46
N ASP A 433 19.40 3.14 7.10
CA ASP A 433 19.07 2.44 5.86
C ASP A 433 17.96 1.39 6.07
N TYR A 434 17.08 1.31 5.08
CA TYR A 434 15.92 0.44 5.06
C TYR A 434 15.76 -0.23 3.70
N PHE A 435 15.15 -1.40 3.69
CA PHE A 435 14.55 -2.00 2.51
C PHE A 435 13.11 -1.52 2.41
N LEU A 436 12.77 -0.85 1.30
CA LEU A 436 11.41 -0.57 0.88
C LEU A 436 10.98 -1.66 -0.09
N ILE A 437 10.11 -2.55 0.38
CA ILE A 437 9.47 -3.60 -0.40
C ILE A 437 8.18 -3.03 -0.96
N THR A 438 7.91 -3.23 -2.24
CA THR A 438 6.65 -2.88 -2.88
C THR A 438 6.19 -4.03 -3.78
N MET A 439 4.88 -4.19 -3.93
CA MET A 439 4.26 -5.28 -4.67
C MET A 439 3.22 -4.71 -5.64
N ALA A 440 3.18 -5.29 -6.84
CA ALA A 440 2.21 -4.94 -7.86
C ALA A 440 0.85 -5.61 -7.60
N ASP A 441 -0.22 -4.92 -7.96
CA ASP A 441 -1.54 -5.53 -8.12
C ASP A 441 -1.66 -5.96 -9.58
N ASN A 442 -2.00 -7.22 -9.80
CA ASN A 442 -2.15 -7.77 -11.16
C ASN A 442 -3.62 -7.92 -11.59
N ASP A 443 -4.58 -7.42 -10.81
CA ASP A 443 -6.02 -7.50 -11.04
C ASP A 443 -6.55 -8.92 -11.30
N PHE A 444 -5.86 -9.93 -10.75
CA PHE A 444 -6.14 -11.34 -11.04
C PHE A 444 -6.01 -11.69 -12.54
N ILE A 445 -5.24 -10.94 -13.33
CA ILE A 445 -5.05 -11.16 -14.77
C ILE A 445 -4.24 -12.44 -14.99
N THR A 446 -4.94 -13.52 -15.32
CA THR A 446 -4.35 -14.79 -15.75
C THR A 446 -5.25 -15.52 -16.75
N THR A 447 -4.62 -16.25 -17.66
CA THR A 447 -5.26 -17.16 -18.61
C THR A 447 -5.70 -18.50 -17.97
N ASN A 448 -5.30 -18.76 -16.72
CA ASN A 448 -5.59 -20.01 -16.00
C ASN A 448 -6.11 -19.74 -14.58
N GLY A 449 -7.16 -18.92 -14.51
CA GLY A 449 -7.73 -18.43 -13.27
C GLY A 449 -8.77 -19.37 -12.65
N THR A 450 -9.03 -19.19 -11.36
CA THR A 450 -10.21 -19.72 -10.69
C THR A 450 -10.69 -18.75 -9.63
N ALA A 451 -11.99 -18.45 -9.67
CA ALA A 451 -12.66 -17.62 -8.69
C ALA A 451 -14.00 -18.26 -8.33
N LEU A 452 -14.29 -18.34 -7.02
CA LEU A 452 -15.49 -18.98 -6.47
C LEU A 452 -15.66 -20.42 -6.97
N GLY A 453 -14.55 -21.16 -7.05
CA GLY A 453 -14.49 -22.54 -7.54
C GLY A 453 -14.77 -22.70 -9.03
N LYS A 454 -14.86 -21.62 -9.81
CA LYS A 454 -15.09 -21.67 -11.26
C LYS A 454 -13.85 -21.21 -12.02
N PRO A 455 -13.44 -21.90 -13.09
CA PRO A 455 -12.33 -21.46 -13.92
C PRO A 455 -12.70 -20.19 -14.70
N TYR A 456 -11.71 -19.33 -14.93
CA TYR A 456 -11.81 -18.19 -15.83
C TYR A 456 -10.50 -18.01 -16.61
N SER A 457 -10.54 -17.21 -17.68
CA SER A 457 -9.37 -16.74 -18.42
C SER A 457 -9.56 -15.25 -18.66
N ALA A 458 -8.65 -14.43 -18.16
CA ALA A 458 -8.71 -12.98 -18.32
C ALA A 458 -8.64 -12.58 -19.81
N SER A 459 -9.37 -11.51 -20.17
CA SER A 459 -9.47 -11.01 -21.54
C SER A 459 -8.19 -10.38 -22.07
N TYR A 460 -7.26 -10.00 -21.18
CA TYR A 460 -5.95 -9.46 -21.52
C TYR A 460 -5.13 -10.40 -22.43
N GLY A 461 -5.38 -11.71 -22.33
CA GLY A 461 -4.79 -12.72 -23.23
C GLY A 461 -3.38 -13.17 -22.88
N GLN A 462 -2.78 -12.64 -21.82
CA GLN A 462 -1.49 -13.05 -21.27
C GLN A 462 -1.57 -13.10 -19.74
N ASP A 463 -0.65 -13.84 -19.11
CA ASP A 463 -0.51 -13.86 -17.66
C ASP A 463 0.29 -12.64 -17.19
N VAL A 464 -0.22 -11.95 -16.17
CA VAL A 464 0.50 -10.85 -15.48
C VAL A 464 0.90 -11.35 -14.11
N ASP A 465 2.17 -11.73 -13.96
CA ASP A 465 2.72 -12.17 -12.68
C ASP A 465 2.77 -10.99 -11.71
N THR A 466 2.43 -11.18 -10.43
CA THR A 466 2.54 -10.14 -9.40
C THR A 466 4.02 -9.86 -9.13
N GLN A 467 4.55 -8.75 -9.65
CA GLN A 467 5.94 -8.34 -9.45
C GLN A 467 6.18 -7.74 -8.06
N ILE A 468 7.42 -7.89 -7.57
CA ILE A 468 7.89 -7.38 -6.28
C ILE A 468 9.22 -6.69 -6.50
N LEU A 469 9.34 -5.44 -6.04
CA LEU A 469 10.59 -4.67 -6.06
C LEU A 469 11.05 -4.39 -4.63
N VAL A 470 12.36 -4.48 -4.41
CA VAL A 470 12.98 -4.11 -3.14
C VAL A 470 14.05 -3.06 -3.37
N TRP A 471 13.79 -1.85 -2.88
CA TRP A 471 14.69 -0.71 -2.93
C TRP A 471 15.46 -0.59 -1.62
N ARG A 472 16.71 -0.13 -1.68
CA ARG A 472 17.42 0.30 -0.49
C ARG A 472 17.35 1.82 -0.39
N VAL A 473 16.91 2.34 0.75
CA VAL A 473 16.70 3.76 0.98
C VAL A 473 17.33 4.20 2.31
N THR A 474 17.89 5.41 2.36
CA THR A 474 18.31 6.06 3.60
C THR A 474 17.23 7.06 4.01
N LEU A 475 16.64 6.85 5.18
CA LEU A 475 15.52 7.64 5.71
C LEU A 475 15.94 8.34 7.02
N PRO A 476 16.64 9.49 6.92
CA PRO A 476 17.30 10.13 8.07
C PRO A 476 16.34 10.75 9.11
N SER A 477 15.05 10.80 8.83
CA SER A 477 14.03 11.31 9.76
C SER A 477 13.36 10.20 10.57
N VAL A 478 13.45 8.94 10.13
CA VAL A 478 12.88 7.81 10.84
C VAL A 478 13.65 7.64 12.17
N PRO A 479 12.98 7.63 13.33
CA PRO A 479 13.66 7.42 14.59
C PRO A 479 14.36 6.06 14.60
N ARG A 480 15.66 6.03 14.88
CA ARG A 480 16.44 4.79 14.88
C ARG A 480 15.81 3.72 15.77
N GLY A 481 15.63 2.54 15.20
CA GLY A 481 15.01 1.41 15.89
C GLY A 481 13.47 1.41 15.91
N SER A 482 12.78 2.50 15.49
CA SER A 482 11.30 2.52 15.51
C SER A 482 10.68 1.44 14.62
N VAL A 483 11.24 1.24 13.42
CA VAL A 483 10.81 0.19 12.49
C VAL A 483 11.14 -1.20 13.05
N ALA A 484 12.30 -1.37 13.69
CA ALA A 484 12.64 -2.66 14.33
C ALA A 484 11.65 -3.01 15.44
N VAL A 485 11.32 -2.03 16.30
CA VAL A 485 10.32 -2.18 17.37
C VAL A 485 8.93 -2.46 16.81
N SER A 486 8.50 -1.74 15.77
CA SER A 486 7.18 -1.97 15.15
C SER A 486 7.05 -3.36 14.54
N LEU A 487 8.17 -3.91 14.06
CA LEU A 487 8.30 -5.28 13.56
C LEU A 487 8.59 -6.32 14.65
N GLY A 488 8.75 -5.93 15.91
CA GLY A 488 9.02 -6.86 17.02
C GLY A 488 10.38 -7.58 16.94
N ILE A 489 11.42 -6.87 16.47
CA ILE A 489 12.81 -7.34 16.34
C ILE A 489 13.63 -6.97 17.58
#